data_AF-A0A929HGE1-F1
#
_entry.id   AF-A0A929HGE1-F1
#
_cell.length_a   1.000
_cell.length_b   1.000
_cell.length_c   1.000
_cell.angle_alpha   90.00
_cell.angle_beta   90.00
_cell.angle_gamma   90.00
#
_symmetry.space_group_name_H-M   'P 1'
#
loop_
_entity.id
_entity.type
_entity.pdbx_description
1 polymer ?
#
loop_
_entity_poly.entity_id
_entity_poly.type
_entity_poly.pdbx_seq_one_letter_code
_entity_poly.pdbx_strand_id
1 'polypeptide(L)'
;MYGTPWHGDAPYASPRGVRLERVFFLKHGQENSVEQIKGTDPVLHLLTCSFPPYWDPDGMAFTLDLFTDLAAHVPCQELAFRPDRSALELVKKITE
;
A
#
# COMPACT_ATOMS: atom_id res chain seq x y z
N MET A 1 16.86 -3.78 -9.39
CA MET A 1 15.80 -4.39 -10.23
C MET A 1 14.47 -3.89 -9.67
N TYR A 2 13.65 -3.19 -10.45
CA TYR A 2 12.33 -2.70 -10.01
C TYR A 2 11.25 -3.59 -10.65
N GLY A 3 10.35 -4.13 -9.82
CA GLY A 3 9.28 -5.04 -10.24
C GLY A 3 9.57 -6.51 -9.94
N THR A 4 8.50 -7.30 -9.74
CA THR A 4 8.61 -8.75 -9.58
C THR A 4 8.86 -9.40 -10.95
N PRO A 5 9.67 -10.48 -11.01
CA PRO A 5 9.97 -11.17 -12.27
C PRO A 5 8.76 -11.93 -12.86
N TRP A 6 7.59 -11.85 -12.22
CA TRP A 6 6.39 -12.66 -12.51
C TRP A 6 5.27 -11.88 -13.23
N HIS A 7 5.55 -10.71 -13.80
CA HIS A 7 4.53 -9.87 -14.45
C HIS A 7 4.01 -10.42 -15.80
N GLY A 8 4.64 -11.48 -16.34
CA GLY A 8 4.30 -12.07 -17.63
C GLY A 8 4.50 -11.11 -18.81
N ASP A 9 3.92 -11.43 -19.96
CA ASP A 9 4.05 -10.61 -21.19
C ASP A 9 3.01 -9.49 -21.28
N ALA A 10 2.27 -9.23 -20.21
CA ALA A 10 1.14 -8.32 -20.23
C ALA A 10 1.62 -6.85 -20.19
N PRO A 11 1.14 -5.95 -21.08
CA PRO A 11 1.68 -4.60 -21.24
C PRO A 11 1.28 -3.61 -20.14
N TYR A 12 0.81 -4.10 -18.99
CA TYR A 12 0.32 -3.29 -17.87
C TYR A 12 1.37 -3.06 -16.78
N ALA A 13 2.52 -3.75 -16.85
CA ALA A 13 3.63 -3.57 -15.94
C ALA A 13 4.69 -2.63 -16.53
N SER A 14 5.20 -1.70 -15.72
CA SER A 14 6.30 -0.81 -16.09
C SER A 14 7.43 -0.94 -15.07
N PRO A 15 8.69 -1.11 -15.50
CA PRO A 15 9.84 -1.13 -14.59
C PRO A 15 10.26 0.29 -14.14
N ARG A 16 9.54 1.33 -14.58
CA ARG A 16 9.86 2.72 -14.23
C ARG A 16 9.57 2.96 -12.74
N GLY A 17 10.54 3.55 -12.06
CA GLY A 17 10.32 4.11 -10.72
C GLY A 17 9.43 5.35 -10.80
N VAL A 18 8.48 5.45 -9.87
CA VAL A 18 7.63 6.63 -9.65
C VAL A 18 7.64 6.99 -8.16
N ARG A 19 7.32 8.24 -7.83
CA ARG A 19 7.14 8.65 -6.44
C ARG A 19 5.88 7.99 -5.88
N LEU A 20 5.98 7.41 -4.69
CA LEU A 20 4.82 6.91 -3.96
C LEU A 20 4.22 8.06 -3.14
N GLU A 21 3.00 8.47 -3.49
CA GLU A 21 2.33 9.60 -2.83
C GLU A 21 1.49 9.19 -1.63
N ARG A 22 0.97 7.96 -1.62
CA ARG A 22 0.13 7.41 -0.55
C ARG A 22 -0.09 5.91 -0.72
N VAL A 23 -0.47 5.26 0.37
CA VAL A 23 -0.87 3.85 0.43
C VAL A 23 -2.29 3.76 0.99
N PHE A 24 -3.16 3.00 0.32
CA PHE A 24 -4.50 2.68 0.79
C PHE A 24 -4.60 1.22 1.22
N PHE A 25 -5.13 0.98 2.41
CA PHE A 25 -5.56 -0.34 2.86
C PHE A 25 -7.05 -0.49 2.58
N LEU A 26 -7.38 -1.47 1.74
CA LEU A 26 -8.73 -1.64 1.23
C LEU A 26 -9.60 -2.37 2.24
N LYS A 27 -10.81 -1.85 2.45
CA LYS A 27 -11.83 -2.46 3.29
C LYS A 27 -13.20 -2.31 2.66
N HIS A 28 -14.02 -3.35 2.69
CA HIS A 28 -15.40 -3.24 2.22
C HIS A 28 -16.22 -2.34 3.15
N GLY A 29 -16.91 -1.37 2.56
CA GLY A 29 -17.81 -0.44 3.25
C GLY A 29 -19.14 -0.32 2.53
N GLN A 30 -20.17 0.18 3.25
CA GLN A 30 -21.45 0.56 2.65
C GLN A 30 -21.33 1.85 1.83
N GLU A 31 -20.38 2.71 2.21
CA GLU A 31 -20.07 3.99 1.58
C GLU A 31 -18.56 4.09 1.37
N ASN A 32 -18.14 5.01 0.49
CA ASN A 32 -16.72 5.27 0.27
C ASN A 32 -16.22 6.31 1.28
N SER A 33 -15.17 5.98 2.02
CA SER A 33 -14.50 6.92 2.91
C SER A 33 -13.00 6.69 2.93
N VAL A 34 -12.25 7.74 3.26
CA VAL A 34 -10.81 7.69 3.43
C VAL A 34 -10.47 8.22 4.81
N GLU A 35 -9.80 7.41 5.60
CA GLU A 35 -9.41 7.74 6.98
C GLU A 35 -7.91 7.55 7.17
N GLN A 36 -7.27 8.45 7.93
CA GLN A 36 -5.86 8.32 8.27
C GLN A 36 -5.67 7.22 9.30
N ILE A 37 -4.76 6.28 9.03
CA ILE A 37 -4.34 5.28 10.00
C ILE A 37 -3.31 5.92 10.93
N LYS A 38 -3.42 5.67 12.24
CA LYS A 38 -2.61 6.36 13.27
C LYS A 38 -1.67 5.42 13.99
N GLY A 39 -0.56 5.95 14.48
CA GLY A 39 0.37 5.23 15.34
C GLY A 39 1.12 4.12 14.59
N THR A 40 1.29 2.96 15.24
CA THR A 40 2.00 1.79 14.70
C THR A 40 1.16 0.94 13.74
N ASP A 41 -0.12 1.25 13.61
CA ASP A 41 -1.08 0.50 12.81
C ASP A 41 -0.72 0.41 11.31
N PRO A 42 -0.16 1.45 10.65
CA PRO A 42 0.29 1.34 9.26
C PRO A 42 1.37 0.27 9.04
N VAL A 43 2.30 0.12 9.99
CA VAL A 43 3.39 -0.87 9.91
C VAL A 43 2.83 -2.28 9.99
N LEU A 44 1.86 -2.50 10.89
CA LEU A 44 1.18 -3.79 11.01
C LEU A 44 0.39 -4.12 9.75
N HIS A 45 -0.34 -3.16 9.20
CA HIS A 45 -1.06 -3.34 7.95
C HIS A 45 -0.13 -3.68 6.79
N LEU A 46 0.98 -2.97 6.61
CA LEU A 46 2.00 -3.29 5.60
C LEU A 46 2.52 -4.73 5.79
N LEU A 47 2.82 -5.12 7.03
CA LEU A 47 3.29 -6.46 7.33
C LEU A 47 2.27 -7.54 6.97
N THR A 48 0.98 -7.33 7.31
CA THR A 48 -0.10 -8.27 6.97
C THR A 48 -0.35 -8.40 5.47
N CYS A 49 -0.03 -7.36 4.69
CA CYS A 49 -0.18 -7.34 3.23
C CYS A 49 1.11 -7.73 2.49
N SER A 50 2.13 -8.24 3.19
CA SER A 50 3.45 -8.55 2.63
C SER A 50 3.86 -10.00 2.87
N PHE A 51 4.89 -10.43 2.15
CA PHE A 51 5.54 -11.73 2.33
C PHE A 51 6.99 -11.54 2.83
N PRO A 52 7.19 -11.13 4.10
CA PRO A 52 8.52 -10.89 4.66
C PRO A 52 9.28 -12.21 4.86
N PRO A 53 10.62 -12.15 4.93
CA PRO A 53 11.44 -13.34 5.14
C PRO A 53 11.46 -13.75 6.62
N TYR A 54 10.40 -14.40 7.11
CA TYR A 54 10.25 -14.76 8.53
C TYR A 54 11.37 -15.65 9.11
N TRP A 55 12.13 -16.34 8.26
CA TRP A 55 13.25 -17.20 8.65
C TRP A 55 14.58 -16.46 8.79
N ASP A 56 14.65 -15.19 8.37
CA ASP A 56 15.86 -14.39 8.33
C ASP A 56 15.73 -13.20 9.29
N PRO A 57 16.44 -13.21 10.43
CA PRO A 57 16.39 -12.11 11.40
C PRO A 57 16.79 -10.76 10.81
N ASP A 58 17.83 -10.72 9.98
CA ASP A 58 18.33 -9.47 9.40
C ASP A 58 17.36 -8.96 8.32
N GLY A 59 16.83 -9.87 7.50
CA GLY A 59 15.78 -9.54 6.52
C GLY A 59 14.49 -9.04 7.17
N MET A 60 14.10 -9.61 8.31
CA MET A 60 12.93 -9.14 9.06
C MET A 60 13.17 -7.76 9.69
N ALA A 61 14.35 -7.52 10.26
CA ALA A 61 14.73 -6.22 10.80
C ALA A 61 14.67 -5.14 9.71
N PHE A 62 15.30 -5.40 8.55
CA PHE A 62 15.24 -4.52 7.39
C PHE A 62 13.79 -4.22 6.95
N THR A 63 12.92 -5.24 6.94
CA THR A 63 11.52 -5.07 6.53
C THR A 63 10.75 -4.14 7.47
N LEU A 64 10.93 -4.31 8.79
CA LEU A 64 10.28 -3.45 9.78
C LEU A 64 10.79 -2.01 9.73
N ASP A 65 12.10 -1.82 9.55
CA ASP A 65 12.70 -0.49 9.38
C ASP A 65 12.14 0.19 8.13
N LEU A 66 12.06 -0.53 7.01
CA LEU A 66 11.48 -0.03 5.76
C LEU A 66 10.02 0.38 5.94
N PHE A 67 9.19 -0.44 6.59
CA PHE A 67 7.78 -0.10 6.81
C PHE A 67 7.60 1.08 7.77
N THR A 68 8.48 1.19 8.76
CA THR A 68 8.50 2.34 9.68
C THR A 68 8.83 3.62 8.94
N ASP A 69 9.89 3.59 8.11
CA ASP A 69 10.29 4.73 7.27
C ASP A 69 9.20 5.11 6.26
N LEU A 70 8.58 4.11 5.62
CA LEU A 70 7.46 4.32 4.70
C LEU A 70 6.29 5.00 5.40
N ALA A 71 5.85 4.49 6.55
CA ALA A 71 4.72 5.02 7.29
C ALA A 71 4.99 6.42 7.87
N ALA A 72 6.25 6.78 8.10
CA ALA A 72 6.65 8.11 8.56
C ALA A 72 6.59 9.17 7.44
N HIS A 73 6.82 8.76 6.18
CA HIS A 73 6.97 9.70 5.05
C HIS A 73 5.82 9.65 4.03
N VAL A 74 5.08 8.55 3.99
CA VAL A 74 3.99 8.31 3.04
C VAL A 74 2.67 8.18 3.81
N PRO A 75 1.63 8.97 3.49
CA PRO A 75 0.31 8.81 4.06
C PRO A 75 -0.22 7.38 3.86
N CYS A 76 -0.54 6.72 4.97
CA CYS A 76 -1.15 5.40 5.03
C CYS A 76 -2.58 5.54 5.51
N GLN A 77 -3.53 5.18 4.65
CA GLN A 77 -4.95 5.46 4.87
C GLN A 77 -5.79 4.19 4.70
N GLU A 78 -6.88 4.07 5.45
CA GLU A 78 -7.92 3.08 5.16
C GLU A 78 -8.84 3.66 4.09
N LEU A 79 -9.11 2.88 3.04
CA LEU A 79 -10.12 3.17 2.04
C LEU A 79 -11.27 2.17 2.23
N ALA A 80 -12.33 2.62 2.91
CA ALA A 80 -13.59 1.92 2.88
C ALA A 80 -14.20 2.13 1.49
N PHE A 81 -14.58 1.05 0.80
CA PHE A 81 -15.11 1.15 -0.55
C PHE A 81 -16.36 0.30 -0.74
N ARG A 82 -17.33 0.88 -1.46
CA ARG A 82 -18.39 0.14 -2.15
C ARG A 82 -17.79 -0.42 -3.44
N PRO A 83 -18.03 -1.69 -3.80
CA PRO A 83 -17.40 -2.34 -4.96
C PRO A 83 -18.05 -1.91 -6.29
N ASP A 84 -18.02 -0.61 -6.58
CA ASP A 84 -18.46 -0.02 -7.85
C ASP A 84 -17.54 1.13 -8.28
N ARG A 85 -17.88 1.80 -9.39
CA ARG A 85 -17.07 2.88 -9.95
C ARG A 85 -16.89 4.09 -9.04
N SER A 86 -17.78 4.30 -8.06
CA SER A 86 -17.71 5.49 -7.20
C SER A 86 -16.45 5.51 -6.32
N ALA A 87 -15.87 4.35 -6.00
CA ALA A 87 -14.59 4.27 -5.29
C ALA A 87 -13.44 4.87 -6.11
N LEU A 88 -13.44 4.63 -7.43
CA LEU A 88 -12.43 5.18 -8.34
C LEU A 88 -12.55 6.70 -8.45
N GLU A 89 -13.78 7.22 -8.52
CA GLU A 89 -14.04 8.66 -8.58
C GLU A 89 -13.60 9.37 -7.28
N LEU A 90 -13.79 8.73 -6.13
CA LEU A 90 -13.26 9.23 -4.86
C LEU A 90 -11.73 9.30 -4.88
N VAL A 91 -11.06 8.22 -5.30
CA VAL A 91 -9.59 8.17 -5.33
C VAL A 91 -9.02 9.25 -6.24
N LYS A 92 -9.55 9.39 -7.47
CA LYS A 92 -9.12 10.44 -8.41
C LYS A 92 -9.21 11.83 -7.79
N LYS A 93 -10.35 12.16 -7.18
CA LYS A 93 -10.60 13.46 -6.54
C LYS A 93 -9.62 13.80 -5.42
N ILE A 94 -9.07 12.80 -4.73
CA ILE A 94 -8.12 12.99 -3.62
C ILE A 94 -6.67 13.02 -4.14
N THR A 95 -6.41 12.47 -5.33
CA THR A 95 -5.07 12.40 -5.96
C THR A 95 -4.79 13.50 -6.99
N GLU A 96 -5.82 14.19 -7.48
CA GLU A 96 -5.69 15.43 -8.28
C GLU A 96 -5.32 16.63 -7.40
#